data_AF-A0A534U5C4-F1
#
_entry.id   AF-A0A534U5C4-F1
#
_cell.length_a   1.000
_cell.length_b   1.000
_cell.length_c   1.000
_cell.angle_alpha   90.00
_cell.angle_beta   90.00
_cell.angle_gamma   90.00
#
_symmetry.space_group_name_H-M   'P 1'
#
loop_
_entity.id
_entity.type
_entity.pdbx_description
1 polymer ?
#
loop_
_entity_poly.entity_id
_entity_poly.type
_entity_poly.pdbx_seq_one_letter_code
_entity_poly.pdbx_strand_id
1 'polypeptide(L)'
;MDRPAAGAAAGVGDQPVLRQMTQHHIVDQLPVAVLARRDRTLEPPHRLAPLDRTQVVEEVDLVGHLRACERFRARANLPEPATAPMVRRLLRRITTHPRYAELRQNLQLPEYAGTRFTARRVLNLYLARWESARGRTRLWSRPTKLTVEATNICNLECPACFTGAGDLGRPRSHLSLDLYRQVLAELGPYLLEVEFYNWGEPLLAKHIFPMIEEASAAGAHTTVSTNFSFPFDAGRAERLVSSGLSVLGVSIDGARQETYEQYRRRGKLEKVLENCRTVRDAKRRLGSATPRLVWE
;
A
#
# COMPACT_ATOMS: atom_id res chain seq x y z
N MET A 1 -6.44 2.21 -18.71
CA MET A 1 -7.17 1.52 -17.62
C MET A 1 -7.03 0.05 -17.91
N ASP A 2 -5.93 -0.53 -17.42
CA ASP A 2 -5.63 -1.93 -17.70
C ASP A 2 -6.63 -2.80 -16.96
N ARG A 3 -7.38 -3.59 -17.74
CA ARG A 3 -8.11 -4.73 -17.23
C ARG A 3 -7.13 -5.62 -16.48
N PRO A 4 -7.45 -6.11 -15.27
CA PRO A 4 -6.62 -7.14 -14.67
C PRO A 4 -6.61 -8.35 -15.61
N ALA A 5 -5.41 -8.79 -15.97
CA ALA A 5 -5.20 -9.99 -16.76
C ALA A 5 -5.92 -11.15 -16.06
N ALA A 6 -6.73 -11.89 -16.81
CA ALA A 6 -7.35 -13.12 -16.33
C ALA A 6 -6.23 -14.09 -15.91
N GLY A 7 -6.14 -14.41 -14.62
CA GLY A 7 -5.18 -15.41 -14.11
C GLY A 7 -4.46 -15.10 -12.79
N ALA A 8 -4.68 -13.95 -12.14
CA ALA A 8 -4.12 -13.71 -10.81
C ALA A 8 -4.89 -14.49 -9.73
N ALA A 9 -4.23 -15.45 -9.10
CA ALA A 9 -4.80 -16.29 -8.05
C ALA A 9 -5.14 -15.48 -6.79
N ALA A 10 -6.27 -15.81 -6.16
CA ALA A 10 -6.65 -15.28 -4.85
C ALA A 10 -5.93 -16.08 -3.75
N GLY A 11 -5.05 -15.43 -2.98
CA GLY A 11 -4.46 -16.00 -1.77
C GLY A 11 -5.48 -16.04 -0.64
N VAL A 12 -5.98 -17.22 -0.30
CA VAL A 12 -6.71 -17.48 0.96
C VAL A 12 -6.03 -18.67 1.63
N GLY A 13 -5.29 -18.42 2.71
CA GLY A 13 -4.59 -19.47 3.46
C GLY A 13 -3.73 -19.08 4.68
N ASP A 14 -3.55 -17.80 5.03
CA ASP A 14 -2.47 -17.39 5.97
C ASP A 14 -2.92 -16.98 7.39
N GLN A 15 -3.91 -17.67 7.98
CA GLN A 15 -4.30 -17.44 9.39
C GLN A 15 -3.19 -17.69 10.43
N PRO A 16 -2.29 -18.69 10.29
CA PRO A 16 -1.21 -18.91 11.26
C PRO A 16 -0.16 -17.78 11.26
N VAL A 17 0.12 -17.19 10.10
CA VAL A 17 1.07 -16.08 9.92
C VAL A 17 0.57 -14.83 10.61
N LEU A 18 -0.71 -14.51 10.40
CA LEU A 18 -1.35 -13.36 11.04
C LEU A 18 -1.27 -13.47 12.57
N ARG A 19 -1.39 -14.69 13.14
CA ARG A 19 -1.21 -14.93 14.59
C ARG A 19 0.22 -14.71 15.05
N GLN A 20 1.22 -15.23 14.34
CA GLN A 20 2.63 -15.05 14.71
C GLN A 20 3.05 -13.57 14.62
N MET A 21 2.57 -12.84 13.62
CA MET A 21 2.88 -11.41 13.42
C MET A 21 2.16 -10.49 14.42
N THR A 22 0.93 -10.82 14.83
CA THR A 22 0.21 -10.09 15.90
C THR A 22 0.78 -10.36 17.28
N GLN A 23 1.22 -11.59 17.57
CA GLN A 23 1.87 -11.94 18.84
C GLN A 23 3.19 -11.18 19.06
N HIS A 24 3.89 -10.78 18.00
CA HIS A 24 5.15 -10.04 18.08
C HIS A 24 5.04 -8.51 17.87
N HIS A 25 3.82 -7.96 17.76
CA HIS A 25 3.57 -6.52 17.53
C HIS A 25 4.42 -5.93 16.39
N ILE A 26 4.52 -6.64 15.24
CA ILE A 26 5.40 -6.25 14.12
C ILE A 26 4.69 -5.32 13.11
N VAL A 27 3.36 -5.33 13.04
CA VAL A 27 2.56 -4.60 12.02
C VAL A 27 1.50 -3.72 12.70
N ASP A 28 1.37 -2.47 12.25
CA ASP A 28 0.55 -1.48 12.95
C ASP A 28 -0.97 -1.63 12.70
N GLN A 29 -1.45 -2.12 11.53
CA GLN A 29 -2.88 -2.45 11.29
C GLN A 29 -3.07 -3.40 10.10
N LEU A 30 -4.06 -4.31 10.20
CA LEU A 30 -4.57 -5.18 9.12
C LEU A 30 -6.06 -4.88 8.88
N PRO A 31 -6.44 -4.16 7.82
CA PRO A 31 -7.79 -4.24 7.28
C PRO A 31 -7.83 -5.38 6.24
N VAL A 32 -8.35 -6.55 6.64
CA VAL A 32 -8.63 -7.63 5.68
C VAL A 32 -9.78 -7.17 4.78
N ALA A 33 -9.53 -7.06 3.48
CA ALA A 33 -10.56 -6.75 2.50
C ALA A 33 -11.55 -7.92 2.39
N VAL A 34 -12.83 -7.67 2.66
CA VAL A 34 -13.91 -8.64 2.46
C VAL A 34 -14.31 -8.61 0.99
N LEU A 35 -13.85 -9.59 0.20
CA LEU A 35 -14.40 -9.85 -1.13
C LEU A 35 -15.82 -10.42 -0.96
N ALA A 36 -16.82 -9.62 -1.34
CA ALA A 36 -18.18 -10.12 -1.50
C ALA A 36 -18.18 -11.18 -2.60
N ARG A 37 -18.42 -12.44 -2.23
CA ARG A 37 -18.53 -13.57 -3.16
C ARG A 37 -19.54 -13.23 -4.25
N ARG A 38 -19.08 -13.14 -5.50
CA ARG A 38 -19.89 -13.48 -6.67
C ARG A 38 -19.38 -14.82 -7.16
N ASP A 39 -20.23 -15.84 -7.10
CA ASP A 39 -19.95 -17.16 -7.68
C ASP A 39 -19.62 -17.00 -9.16
N ARG A 40 -18.32 -17.05 -9.46
CA ARG A 40 -17.80 -17.42 -10.76
C ARG A 40 -16.71 -18.44 -10.50
N THR A 41 -16.98 -19.68 -10.86
CA THR A 41 -16.01 -20.77 -10.89
C THR A 41 -14.87 -20.36 -11.83
N LEU A 42 -13.74 -19.97 -11.26
CA LEU A 42 -12.49 -19.78 -11.98
C LEU A 42 -11.77 -21.13 -12.01
N GLU A 43 -11.58 -21.71 -13.20
CA GLU A 43 -10.71 -22.87 -13.35
C GLU A 43 -9.24 -22.44 -13.12
N PRO A 44 -8.49 -23.14 -12.26
CA PRO A 44 -7.09 -22.81 -12.00
C PRO A 44 -6.22 -23.19 -13.22
N PRO A 45 -5.19 -22.38 -13.55
CA PRO A 45 -4.29 -22.68 -14.67
C PRO A 45 -3.49 -23.97 -14.45
N HIS A 46 -3.27 -24.72 -15.54
CA HIS A 46 -2.74 -26.09 -15.59
C HIS A 46 -1.30 -26.34 -15.06
N ARG A 47 -0.65 -25.41 -14.35
CA ARG A 47 0.76 -25.53 -13.93
C ARG A 47 1.10 -25.10 -12.50
N LEU A 48 0.12 -25.03 -11.61
CA LEU A 48 0.41 -24.97 -10.17
C LEU A 48 0.22 -26.38 -9.61
N ALA A 49 1.30 -26.98 -9.10
CA ALA A 49 1.22 -28.25 -8.40
C ALA A 49 0.19 -28.14 -7.26
N PRO A 50 -0.69 -29.13 -7.05
CA PRO A 50 -1.69 -29.05 -6.01
C PRO A 50 -0.98 -28.98 -4.64
N LEU A 51 -1.18 -27.90 -3.90
CA LEU A 51 -0.90 -27.86 -2.47
C LEU A 51 -1.78 -28.94 -1.81
N ASP A 52 -1.12 -29.80 -1.03
CA ASP A 52 -1.65 -30.99 -0.38
C ASP A 52 -2.98 -30.69 0.36
N ARG A 53 -4.04 -31.45 0.05
CA ARG A 53 -5.41 -31.26 0.54
C ARG A 53 -5.64 -31.83 1.95
N THR A 54 -4.59 -32.18 2.70
CA THR A 54 -4.68 -32.97 3.93
C THR A 54 -4.55 -32.17 5.23
N GLN A 55 -5.20 -31.00 5.36
CA GLN A 55 -5.39 -30.38 6.67
C GLN A 55 -6.85 -29.95 6.89
N VAL A 56 -7.56 -30.73 7.69
CA VAL A 56 -8.86 -30.36 8.26
C VAL A 56 -8.61 -29.28 9.30
N VAL A 57 -9.12 -28.06 9.05
CA VAL A 57 -9.05 -26.93 9.99
C VAL A 57 -10.47 -26.64 10.48
N GLU A 58 -10.66 -26.56 11.80
CA GLU A 58 -11.96 -26.21 12.42
C GLU A 58 -12.42 -24.81 11.98
N GLU A 59 -13.69 -24.72 11.60
CA GLU A 59 -14.35 -23.49 11.15
C GLU A 59 -14.64 -22.58 12.34
N VAL A 60 -14.12 -21.35 12.33
CA VAL A 60 -14.32 -20.36 13.40
C VAL A 60 -15.40 -19.35 13.02
N ASP A 61 -16.31 -19.08 13.97
CA ASP A 61 -17.41 -18.12 13.85
C ASP A 61 -16.93 -16.65 13.74
N LEU A 62 -16.76 -16.20 12.50
CA LEU A 62 -16.41 -14.83 12.13
C LEU A 62 -17.49 -13.80 12.51
N VAL A 63 -18.75 -14.22 12.64
CA VAL A 63 -19.87 -13.33 13.00
C VAL A 63 -19.80 -12.98 14.50
N GLY A 64 -19.42 -13.95 15.34
CA GLY A 64 -19.15 -13.73 16.76
C GLY A 64 -18.05 -12.69 17.01
N HIS A 65 -16.98 -12.73 16.21
CA HIS A 65 -15.83 -11.81 16.35
C HIS A 65 -16.17 -10.36 15.97
N LEU A 66 -16.92 -10.14 14.88
CA LEU A 66 -17.33 -8.81 14.46
C LEU A 66 -18.22 -8.10 15.50
N ARG A 67 -19.13 -8.85 16.15
CA ARG A 67 -19.96 -8.34 17.24
C ARG A 67 -19.17 -7.93 18.48
N ALA A 68 -17.97 -8.49 18.70
CA ALA A 68 -17.09 -8.05 19.78
C ALA A 68 -16.41 -6.71 19.47
N CYS A 69 -15.99 -6.50 18.21
CA CYS A 69 -15.38 -5.25 17.75
C CYS A 69 -16.36 -4.06 17.73
N GLU A 70 -17.62 -4.29 17.37
CA GLU A 70 -18.66 -3.23 17.39
C GLU A 70 -18.95 -2.73 18.82
N ARG A 71 -18.96 -3.65 19.80
CA ARG A 71 -19.13 -3.29 21.22
C ARG A 71 -17.99 -2.41 21.75
N PHE A 72 -16.79 -2.53 21.17
CA PHE A 72 -15.64 -1.71 21.55
C PHE A 72 -15.74 -0.28 20.99
N ARG A 73 -16.27 -0.10 19.78
CA ARG A 73 -16.46 1.22 19.14
C ARG A 73 -17.54 2.08 19.81
N ALA A 74 -18.53 1.46 20.45
CA ALA A 74 -19.61 2.16 21.16
C ALA A 74 -19.15 2.95 22.40
N ARG A 75 -17.88 2.80 22.84
CA ARG A 75 -17.33 3.53 24.01
C ARG A 75 -16.72 4.91 23.68
N ALA A 76 -16.61 5.30 22.41
CA ALA A 76 -16.09 6.62 22.03
C ALA A 76 -17.24 7.63 21.81
N ASN A 77 -17.69 8.26 22.89
CA ASN A 77 -18.69 9.34 22.84
C ASN A 77 -18.11 10.60 22.18
N LEU A 78 -18.48 10.89 20.94
CA LEU A 78 -18.42 12.23 20.36
C LEU A 78 -19.84 12.82 20.33
N PRO A 79 -20.06 14.07 20.77
CA PRO A 79 -21.40 14.68 20.79
C PRO A 79 -21.92 14.90 19.36
N GLU A 80 -23.11 14.33 19.06
CA GLU A 80 -23.81 14.55 17.79
C GLU A 80 -24.50 15.92 17.76
N PRO A 81 -24.47 16.67 16.63
CA PRO A 81 -25.19 17.93 16.50
C PRO A 81 -26.71 17.73 16.46
N ALA A 82 -27.43 18.62 17.15
CA ALA A 82 -28.88 18.62 17.29
C ALA A 82 -29.59 18.85 15.93
N THR A 83 -29.94 17.76 15.26
CA THR A 83 -30.79 17.77 14.06
C THR A 83 -32.03 16.93 14.29
N ALA A 84 -33.20 17.43 13.88
CA ALA A 84 -34.47 16.74 14.08
C ALA A 84 -34.41 15.30 13.52
N PRO A 85 -34.88 14.26 14.26
CA PRO A 85 -34.69 12.85 13.89
C PRO A 85 -35.17 12.50 12.48
N MET A 86 -36.24 13.17 12.02
CA MET A 86 -36.81 12.98 10.70
C MET A 86 -35.91 13.52 9.58
N VAL A 87 -35.33 14.71 9.78
CA VAL A 87 -34.37 15.33 8.85
C VAL A 87 -33.09 14.50 8.78
N ARG A 88 -32.61 14.00 9.92
CA ARG A 88 -31.46 13.07 9.98
C ARG A 88 -31.73 11.76 9.24
N ARG A 89 -32.93 11.19 9.38
CA ARG A 89 -33.32 9.95 8.68
C ARG A 89 -33.45 10.17 7.17
N LEU A 90 -33.98 11.32 6.76
CA LEU A 90 -34.11 11.71 5.36
C LEU A 90 -32.74 12.01 4.73
N LEU A 91 -31.90 12.82 5.37
CA LEU A 91 -30.53 13.10 4.92
C LEU A 91 -29.70 11.82 4.89
N ARG A 92 -29.82 10.93 5.88
CA ARG A 92 -29.15 9.62 5.86
C ARG A 92 -29.65 8.79 4.67
N ARG A 93 -30.95 8.69 4.43
CA ARG A 93 -31.51 7.94 3.28
C ARG A 93 -31.09 8.50 1.93
N ILE A 94 -31.10 9.82 1.76
CA ILE A 94 -30.68 10.50 0.52
C ILE A 94 -29.19 10.27 0.31
N THR A 95 -28.38 10.51 1.34
CA THR A 95 -26.93 10.45 1.21
C THR A 95 -26.41 9.01 1.15
N THR A 96 -27.09 8.01 1.73
CA THR A 96 -26.76 6.58 1.60
C THR A 96 -27.45 5.90 0.41
N HIS A 97 -28.18 6.63 -0.43
CA HIS A 97 -28.84 6.04 -1.58
C HIS A 97 -27.79 5.58 -2.61
N PRO A 98 -27.89 4.36 -3.18
CA PRO A 98 -26.88 3.81 -4.10
C PRO A 98 -26.60 4.71 -5.31
N ARG A 99 -27.61 5.46 -5.78
CA ARG A 99 -27.49 6.48 -6.85
C ARG A 99 -26.45 7.57 -6.58
N TYR A 100 -26.14 7.86 -5.31
CA TYR A 100 -25.15 8.87 -4.92
C TYR A 100 -23.88 8.27 -4.33
N ALA A 101 -23.74 6.94 -4.30
CA ALA A 101 -22.55 6.28 -3.76
C ALA A 101 -21.30 6.65 -4.57
N GLU A 102 -21.38 6.62 -5.90
CA GLU A 102 -20.30 7.05 -6.79
C GLU A 102 -20.00 8.55 -6.65
N LEU A 103 -21.03 9.39 -6.57
CA LEU A 103 -20.86 10.83 -6.35
C LEU A 103 -20.14 11.11 -5.03
N ARG A 104 -20.52 10.40 -3.96
CA ARG A 104 -19.91 10.54 -2.64
C ARG A 104 -18.46 10.07 -2.62
N GLN A 105 -18.16 8.92 -3.23
CA GLN A 105 -16.77 8.43 -3.38
C GLN A 105 -15.92 9.42 -4.21
N ASN A 106 -16.49 10.00 -5.26
CA ASN A 106 -15.80 10.99 -6.09
C ASN A 106 -15.67 12.38 -5.42
N LEU A 107 -16.44 12.66 -4.38
CA LEU A 107 -16.34 13.89 -3.59
C LEU A 107 -15.40 13.76 -2.39
N GLN A 108 -15.14 12.56 -1.89
CA GLN A 108 -14.26 12.36 -0.74
C GLN A 108 -12.79 12.58 -1.09
N LEU A 109 -12.08 13.33 -0.23
CA LEU A 109 -10.62 13.42 -0.31
C LEU A 109 -10.02 12.04 0.02
N PRO A 110 -8.96 11.61 -0.67
CA PRO A 110 -8.29 10.37 -0.35
C PRO A 110 -7.64 10.44 1.03
N GLU A 111 -7.59 9.29 1.72
CA GLU A 111 -6.99 9.15 3.05
C GLU A 111 -5.47 9.00 2.96
N TYR A 112 -4.79 10.07 2.55
CA TYR A 112 -3.33 10.12 2.52
C TYR A 112 -2.79 10.84 3.76
N ALA A 113 -2.29 10.06 4.72
CA ALA A 113 -1.80 10.59 5.99
C ALA A 113 -0.60 11.53 5.76
N GLY A 114 -0.67 12.76 6.27
CA GLY A 114 0.41 13.74 6.10
C GLY A 114 0.39 14.51 4.78
N THR A 115 -0.50 14.19 3.83
CA THR A 115 -0.66 15.00 2.61
C THR A 115 -1.21 16.39 2.93
N ARG A 116 -0.57 17.42 2.39
CA ARG A 116 -1.06 18.80 2.43
C ARG A 116 -2.04 19.06 1.29
N PHE A 117 -3.33 19.18 1.60
CA PHE A 117 -4.38 19.49 0.63
C PHE A 117 -4.45 20.99 0.31
N THR A 118 -3.55 21.48 -0.53
CA THR A 118 -3.60 22.86 -1.05
C THR A 118 -4.80 23.04 -2.00
N ALA A 119 -5.28 24.27 -2.15
CA ALA A 119 -6.35 24.58 -3.12
C ALA A 119 -6.01 24.08 -4.54
N ARG A 120 -4.75 24.22 -4.97
CA ARG A 120 -4.27 23.72 -6.26
C ARG A 120 -4.43 22.19 -6.38
N ARG A 121 -4.04 21.42 -5.36
CA ARG A 121 -4.17 19.96 -5.35
C ARG A 121 -5.63 19.50 -5.34
N VAL A 122 -6.46 20.15 -4.55
CA VAL A 122 -7.88 19.83 -4.43
C VAL A 122 -8.61 20.13 -5.74
N LEU A 123 -8.39 21.31 -6.33
CA LEU A 123 -8.96 21.66 -7.64
C LEU A 123 -8.49 20.69 -8.74
N ASN A 124 -7.20 20.34 -8.75
CA ASN A 124 -6.64 19.38 -9.70
C ASN A 124 -7.26 17.97 -9.54
N LEU A 125 -7.45 17.51 -8.30
CA LEU A 125 -8.09 16.22 -8.01
C LEU A 125 -9.52 16.15 -8.56
N TYR A 126 -10.32 17.17 -8.30
CA TYR A 126 -11.71 17.18 -8.78
C TYR A 126 -11.80 17.40 -10.29
N LEU A 127 -10.89 18.19 -10.88
CA LEU A 127 -10.76 18.27 -12.33
C LEU A 127 -10.45 16.90 -12.92
N ALA A 128 -9.41 16.20 -12.42
CA ALA A 128 -9.04 14.87 -12.90
C ALA A 128 -10.19 13.86 -12.81
N ARG A 129 -10.92 13.85 -11.68
CA ARG A 129 -12.10 12.99 -11.51
C ARG A 129 -13.23 13.33 -12.49
N TRP A 130 -13.52 14.61 -12.69
CA TRP A 130 -14.53 15.06 -13.64
C TRP A 130 -14.15 14.70 -15.09
N GLU A 131 -12.89 14.92 -15.48
CA GLU A 131 -12.40 14.60 -16.82
C GLU A 131 -12.45 13.09 -17.09
N SER A 132 -12.06 12.27 -16.10
CA SER A 132 -12.17 10.82 -16.15
C SER A 132 -13.64 10.36 -16.28
N ALA A 133 -14.54 10.93 -15.49
CA ALA A 133 -15.97 10.59 -15.54
C ALA A 133 -16.63 10.97 -16.88
N ARG A 134 -16.10 11.99 -17.56
CA ARG A 134 -16.54 12.40 -18.90
C ARG A 134 -15.83 11.69 -20.04
N GLY A 135 -14.92 10.74 -19.73
CA GLY A 135 -14.15 10.02 -20.73
C GLY A 135 -13.31 10.94 -21.63
N ARG A 136 -12.83 12.07 -21.11
CA ARG A 136 -12.03 13.01 -21.90
C ARG A 136 -10.71 12.38 -22.31
N THR A 137 -10.35 12.53 -23.58
CA THR A 137 -9.08 12.04 -24.14
C THR A 137 -7.97 13.09 -24.11
N ARG A 138 -8.34 14.35 -23.88
CA ARG A 138 -7.41 15.48 -23.66
C ARG A 138 -7.68 16.08 -22.29
N LEU A 139 -6.71 15.91 -21.39
CA LEU A 139 -6.80 16.27 -19.99
C LEU A 139 -6.11 17.61 -19.72
N TRP A 140 -6.76 18.44 -18.91
CA TRP A 140 -6.22 19.69 -18.39
C TRP A 140 -5.68 19.49 -16.98
N SER A 141 -6.18 18.47 -16.27
CA SER A 141 -5.62 18.03 -15.01
C SER A 141 -4.18 17.55 -15.17
N ARG A 142 -3.42 17.72 -14.10
CA ARG A 142 -2.09 17.14 -13.92
C ARG A 142 -2.20 15.85 -13.11
N PRO A 143 -1.23 14.93 -13.20
CA PRO A 143 -1.20 13.74 -12.37
C PRO A 143 -1.36 14.09 -10.88
N THR A 144 -2.20 13.33 -10.18
CA THR A 144 -2.37 13.44 -8.71
C THR A 144 -1.46 12.47 -7.96
N LYS A 145 -0.82 11.54 -8.67
CA LYS A 145 0.03 10.49 -8.13
C LYS A 145 1.22 10.28 -9.06
N LEU A 146 2.39 10.08 -8.48
CA LEU A 146 3.62 9.81 -9.21
C LEU A 146 4.28 8.55 -8.67
N THR A 147 4.54 7.57 -9.54
CA THR A 147 5.33 6.38 -9.21
C THR A 147 6.74 6.56 -9.78
N VAL A 148 7.75 6.40 -8.93
CA VAL A 148 9.16 6.67 -9.21
C VAL A 148 9.98 5.41 -8.99
N GLU A 149 10.58 4.92 -10.07
CA GLU A 149 11.61 3.89 -10.00
C GLU A 149 12.95 4.53 -9.64
N ALA A 150 13.29 4.57 -8.36
CA ALA A 150 14.58 5.12 -7.90
C ALA A 150 15.79 4.33 -8.46
N THR A 151 15.58 3.04 -8.76
CA THR A 151 16.52 2.17 -9.45
C THR A 151 15.79 0.98 -10.06
N ASN A 152 16.35 0.39 -11.11
CA ASN A 152 15.93 -0.91 -11.64
C ASN A 152 16.87 -2.07 -11.23
N ILE A 153 17.70 -1.86 -10.21
CA ILE A 153 18.58 -2.89 -9.65
C ILE A 153 17.84 -3.58 -8.50
N CYS A 154 17.90 -4.90 -8.44
CA CYS A 154 17.31 -5.70 -7.36
C CYS A 154 18.28 -6.82 -6.94
N ASN A 155 18.20 -7.21 -5.66
CA ASN A 155 18.93 -8.34 -5.08
C ASN A 155 18.21 -9.69 -5.25
N LEU A 156 16.94 -9.68 -5.68
CA LEU A 156 16.11 -10.88 -5.88
C LEU A 156 15.90 -11.20 -7.36
N GLU A 157 15.47 -12.44 -7.63
CA GLU A 157 15.21 -12.98 -8.98
C GLU A 157 13.77 -13.46 -9.14
N CYS A 158 12.80 -12.62 -8.74
CA CYS A 158 11.39 -12.98 -8.78
C CYS A 158 10.93 -13.30 -10.22
N PRO A 159 10.28 -14.45 -10.48
CA PRO A 159 10.02 -14.93 -11.83
C PRO A 159 8.99 -14.10 -12.62
N ALA A 160 8.06 -13.41 -11.94
CA ALA A 160 7.07 -12.54 -12.58
C ALA A 160 7.53 -11.06 -12.67
N CYS A 161 8.71 -10.73 -12.13
CA CYS A 161 9.28 -9.39 -12.22
C CYS A 161 10.29 -9.37 -13.35
N PHE A 162 10.14 -8.47 -14.31
CA PHE A 162 11.09 -8.32 -15.41
C PHE A 162 12.52 -7.99 -14.94
N THR A 163 12.68 -7.28 -13.81
CA THR A 163 14.01 -7.07 -13.21
C THR A 163 14.61 -8.39 -12.73
N GLY A 164 13.82 -9.20 -12.04
CA GLY A 164 14.24 -10.51 -11.54
C GLY A 164 14.44 -11.55 -12.64
N ALA A 165 13.64 -11.48 -13.70
CA ALA A 165 13.73 -12.33 -14.89
C ALA A 165 14.86 -11.92 -15.84
N GLY A 166 15.49 -10.76 -15.62
CA GLY A 166 16.53 -10.23 -16.51
C GLY A 166 16.01 -9.66 -17.84
N ASP A 167 14.70 -9.45 -17.96
CA ASP A 167 14.00 -9.04 -19.19
C ASP A 167 13.57 -7.56 -19.15
N LEU A 168 14.44 -6.71 -18.62
CA LEU A 168 14.15 -5.27 -18.48
C LEU A 168 14.13 -4.52 -19.81
N GLY A 169 14.81 -5.02 -20.85
CA GLY A 169 14.97 -4.33 -22.13
C GLY A 169 15.72 -2.99 -22.08
N ARG A 170 16.30 -2.63 -20.91
CA ARG A 170 17.03 -1.37 -20.68
C ARG A 170 18.21 -1.57 -19.70
N PRO A 171 19.26 -0.73 -19.75
CA PRO A 171 20.41 -0.84 -18.85
C PRO A 171 20.02 -0.70 -17.37
N ARG A 172 20.79 -1.35 -16.50
CA ARG A 172 20.69 -1.18 -15.05
C ARG A 172 21.21 0.19 -14.64
N SER A 173 20.44 0.96 -13.88
CA SER A 173 20.79 2.32 -13.48
C SER A 173 20.05 2.76 -12.21
N HIS A 174 20.53 3.87 -11.66
CA HIS A 174 19.84 4.64 -10.64
C HIS A 174 19.26 5.90 -11.29
N LEU A 175 18.09 6.33 -10.85
CA LEU A 175 17.52 7.61 -11.26
C LEU A 175 18.42 8.75 -10.77
N SER A 176 18.75 9.68 -11.68
CA SER A 176 19.47 10.90 -11.31
C SER A 176 18.62 11.73 -10.34
N LEU A 177 19.23 12.20 -9.26
CA LEU A 177 18.57 13.08 -8.30
C LEU A 177 18.17 14.41 -8.94
N ASP A 178 18.93 14.92 -9.90
CA ASP A 178 18.61 16.17 -10.60
C ASP A 178 17.38 16.01 -11.50
N LEU A 179 17.28 14.89 -12.21
CA LEU A 179 16.09 14.58 -13.00
C LEU A 179 14.86 14.43 -12.10
N TYR A 180 15.01 13.74 -10.97
CA TYR A 180 13.95 13.61 -9.98
C TYR A 180 13.46 14.98 -9.49
N ARG A 181 14.39 15.88 -9.15
CA ARG A 181 14.07 17.26 -8.70
C ARG A 181 13.34 18.06 -9.76
N GLN A 182 13.72 17.93 -11.04
CA GLN A 182 13.01 18.59 -12.15
C GLN A 182 11.56 18.10 -12.24
N VAL A 183 11.35 16.78 -12.17
CA VAL A 183 10.01 16.17 -12.19
C VAL A 183 9.19 16.62 -10.97
N LEU A 184 9.79 16.63 -9.78
CA LEU A 184 9.13 17.06 -8.56
C LEU A 184 8.80 18.55 -8.58
N ALA A 185 9.66 19.40 -9.17
CA ALA A 185 9.39 20.82 -9.32
C ALA A 185 8.18 21.08 -10.24
N GLU A 186 8.05 20.31 -11.32
CA GLU A 186 6.91 20.43 -12.24
C GLU A 186 5.61 19.90 -11.62
N LEU A 187 5.65 18.69 -11.04
CA LEU A 187 4.45 17.96 -10.64
C LEU A 187 4.09 18.14 -9.16
N GLY A 188 5.05 18.37 -8.28
CA GLY A 188 4.88 18.45 -6.81
C GLY A 188 3.70 19.32 -6.34
N PRO A 189 3.42 20.49 -6.95
CA PRO A 189 2.25 21.31 -6.62
C PRO A 189 0.88 20.65 -6.87
N TYR A 190 0.83 19.52 -7.57
CA TYR A 190 -0.37 18.78 -7.97
C TYR A 190 -0.46 17.38 -7.35
N LEU A 191 0.68 16.80 -6.96
CA LEU A 191 0.76 15.45 -6.41
C LEU A 191 0.18 15.38 -5.00
N LEU A 192 -0.65 14.36 -4.77
CA LEU A 192 -1.15 13.95 -3.46
C LEU A 192 -0.28 12.83 -2.87
N GLU A 193 0.29 12.00 -3.73
CA GLU A 193 1.09 10.83 -3.37
C GLU A 193 2.29 10.66 -4.31
N VAL A 194 3.43 10.25 -3.74
CA VAL A 194 4.62 9.80 -4.45
C VAL A 194 4.99 8.40 -3.96
N GLU A 195 5.09 7.47 -4.89
CA GLU A 195 5.45 6.09 -4.62
C GLU A 195 6.84 5.77 -5.14
N PHE A 196 7.62 5.06 -4.35
CA PHE A 196 8.94 4.59 -4.71
C PHE A 196 8.92 3.07 -4.78
N TYR A 197 8.47 2.55 -5.92
CA TYR A 197 8.54 1.14 -6.28
C TYR A 197 8.15 0.99 -7.76
N ASN A 198 8.37 -0.20 -8.29
CA ASN A 198 7.77 -0.80 -9.48
C ASN A 198 8.73 -1.94 -9.86
N TRP A 199 9.81 -1.61 -10.55
CA TRP A 199 10.77 -2.59 -11.06
C TRP A 199 12.16 -2.26 -10.53
N GLY A 200 12.62 -3.01 -9.53
CA GLY A 200 13.85 -2.76 -8.79
C GLY A 200 13.63 -2.83 -7.28
N GLU A 201 14.69 -2.65 -6.49
CA GLU A 201 14.60 -2.50 -5.04
C GLU A 201 14.90 -1.04 -4.64
N PRO A 202 13.89 -0.24 -4.28
CA PRO A 202 14.04 1.18 -3.98
C PRO A 202 15.08 1.48 -2.91
N LEU A 203 15.15 0.64 -1.87
CA LEU A 203 16.08 0.85 -0.76
C LEU A 203 17.54 0.53 -1.12
N LEU A 204 17.82 -0.04 -2.30
CA LEU A 204 19.18 -0.13 -2.85
C LEU A 204 19.59 1.10 -3.67
N ALA A 205 18.67 2.03 -3.94
CA ALA A 205 18.98 3.22 -4.73
C ALA A 205 19.84 4.23 -3.95
N LYS A 206 20.84 4.78 -4.63
CA LYS A 206 21.81 5.75 -4.06
C LYS A 206 21.15 6.97 -3.39
N HIS A 207 20.04 7.45 -3.94
CA HIS A 207 19.40 8.70 -3.54
C HIS A 207 17.97 8.53 -3.00
N ILE A 208 17.61 7.33 -2.54
CA ILE A 208 16.24 7.07 -2.06
C ILE A 208 15.81 7.98 -0.91
N PHE A 209 16.66 8.20 0.10
CA PHE A 209 16.30 9.03 1.25
C PHE A 209 16.09 10.51 0.88
N PRO A 210 17.01 11.18 0.15
CA PRO A 210 16.75 12.54 -0.36
C PRO A 210 15.46 12.64 -1.19
N MET A 211 15.16 11.64 -2.02
CA MET A 211 13.92 11.64 -2.81
C MET A 211 12.68 11.59 -1.92
N ILE A 212 12.67 10.75 -0.88
CA ILE A 212 11.56 10.68 0.07
C ILE A 212 11.43 12.00 0.85
N GLU A 213 12.55 12.54 1.34
CA GLU A 213 12.62 13.80 2.08
C GLU A 213 12.05 14.96 1.26
N GLU A 214 12.43 15.07 -0.02
CA GLU A 214 11.98 16.13 -0.92
C GLU A 214 10.48 16.00 -1.26
N ALA A 215 9.96 14.79 -1.50
CA ALA A 215 8.53 14.56 -1.71
C ALA A 215 7.70 14.88 -0.46
N SER A 216 8.18 14.46 0.71
CA SER A 216 7.53 14.71 1.99
C SER A 216 7.53 16.20 2.33
N ALA A 217 8.64 16.90 2.09
CA ALA A 217 8.74 18.35 2.26
C ALA A 217 7.82 19.13 1.30
N ALA A 218 7.61 18.63 0.09
CA ALA A 218 6.59 19.12 -0.83
C ALA A 218 5.16 18.84 -0.34
N GLY A 219 4.99 18.09 0.75
CA GLY A 219 3.72 17.77 1.40
C GLY A 219 2.94 16.65 0.70
N ALA A 220 3.61 15.77 -0.05
CA ALA A 220 2.99 14.58 -0.63
C ALA A 220 3.09 13.39 0.34
N HIS A 221 2.10 12.50 0.31
CA HIS A 221 2.19 11.20 0.98
C HIS A 221 3.23 10.34 0.26
N THR A 222 4.07 9.66 1.02
CA THR A 222 5.19 8.91 0.48
C THR A 222 5.08 7.43 0.83
N THR A 223 5.17 6.59 -0.18
CA THR A 223 5.07 5.13 -0.04
C THR A 223 6.29 4.48 -0.65
N VAL A 224 6.90 3.52 0.05
CA VAL A 224 7.95 2.64 -0.48
C VAL A 224 7.45 1.21 -0.39
N SER A 225 7.58 0.43 -1.46
CA SER A 225 7.42 -1.03 -1.41
C SER A 225 8.79 -1.69 -1.57
N THR A 226 9.16 -2.56 -0.64
CA THR A 226 10.48 -3.17 -0.57
C THR A 226 10.38 -4.69 -0.36
N ASN A 227 11.31 -5.44 -0.97
CA ASN A 227 11.51 -6.85 -0.66
C ASN A 227 12.19 -7.06 0.70
N PHE A 228 12.88 -6.02 1.18
CA PHE A 228 13.59 -5.93 2.45
C PHE A 228 14.53 -7.09 2.80
N SER A 229 14.94 -7.90 1.83
CA SER A 229 15.77 -9.09 2.02
C SER A 229 17.25 -8.81 1.74
N PHE A 230 17.81 -7.79 2.40
CA PHE A 230 19.22 -7.38 2.30
C PHE A 230 19.71 -6.78 3.63
N PRO A 231 21.03 -6.59 3.85
CA PRO A 231 21.52 -5.98 5.10
C PRO A 231 20.99 -4.55 5.29
N PHE A 232 20.34 -4.31 6.43
CA PHE A 232 19.76 -3.01 6.78
C PHE A 232 20.05 -2.68 8.25
N ASP A 233 20.99 -1.76 8.47
CA ASP A 233 21.45 -1.39 9.81
C ASP A 233 20.54 -0.36 10.50
N ALA A 234 20.82 -0.14 11.79
CA ALA A 234 20.08 0.81 12.62
C ALA A 234 20.16 2.26 12.11
N GLY A 235 21.27 2.69 11.51
CA GLY A 235 21.43 4.04 10.98
C GLY A 235 20.58 4.27 9.73
N ARG A 236 20.50 3.28 8.84
CA ARG A 236 19.59 3.29 7.68
C ARG A 236 18.13 3.26 8.13
N ALA A 237 17.81 2.51 9.19
CA ALA A 237 16.46 2.48 9.75
C ALA A 237 16.07 3.84 10.36
N GLU A 238 16.95 4.48 11.12
CA GLU A 238 16.72 5.83 11.65
C GLU A 238 16.53 6.84 10.52
N ARG A 239 17.37 6.78 9.48
CA ARG A 239 17.22 7.63 8.30
C ARG A 239 15.91 7.38 7.55
N LEU A 240 15.46 6.14 7.42
CA LEU A 240 14.17 5.81 6.82
C LEU A 240 13.02 6.42 7.62
N VAL A 241 13.06 6.31 8.95
CA VAL A 241 12.05 6.87 9.86
C VAL A 241 12.03 8.39 9.80
N SER A 242 13.21 9.04 9.78
CA SER A 242 13.31 10.51 9.75
C SER A 242 13.09 11.11 8.36
N SER A 243 13.08 10.31 7.29
CA SER A 243 12.92 10.80 5.90
C SER A 243 11.56 11.40 5.59
N GLY A 244 10.57 11.22 6.48
CA GLY A 244 9.19 11.61 6.22
C GLY A 244 8.42 10.60 5.38
N LEU A 245 8.89 9.34 5.32
CA LEU A 245 8.17 8.21 4.72
C LEU A 245 6.85 7.97 5.45
N SER A 246 5.73 7.92 4.72
CA SER A 246 4.41 7.70 5.30
C SER A 246 4.10 6.21 5.48
N VAL A 247 4.37 5.40 4.45
CA VAL A 247 4.10 3.95 4.42
C VAL A 247 5.31 3.19 3.90
N LEU A 248 5.65 2.11 4.60
CA LEU A 248 6.62 1.11 4.17
C LEU A 248 5.89 -0.21 3.93
N GLY A 249 5.63 -0.52 2.66
CA GLY A 249 5.15 -1.81 2.19
C GLY A 249 6.27 -2.83 2.18
N VAL A 250 6.05 -3.97 2.82
CA VAL A 250 7.01 -5.08 2.89
C VAL A 250 6.41 -6.28 2.19
N SER A 251 7.01 -6.59 1.05
CA SER A 251 6.63 -7.66 0.14
C SER A 251 6.96 -9.05 0.72
N ILE A 252 5.97 -9.80 1.20
CA ILE A 252 6.16 -11.16 1.76
C ILE A 252 5.11 -12.12 1.18
N ASP A 253 5.49 -12.90 0.17
CA ASP A 253 4.57 -13.84 -0.52
C ASP A 253 4.61 -15.26 0.06
N GLY A 254 5.02 -15.41 1.33
CA GLY A 254 5.07 -16.73 1.97
C GLY A 254 5.35 -16.68 3.46
N ALA A 255 4.62 -17.52 4.20
CA ALA A 255 4.68 -17.72 5.63
C ALA A 255 6.00 -18.34 6.14
N ARG A 256 6.54 -19.24 5.32
CA ARG A 256 7.73 -20.04 5.60
C ARG A 256 8.77 -19.79 4.52
N GLN A 257 10.04 -20.02 4.83
CA GLN A 257 11.13 -19.81 3.88
C GLN A 257 10.88 -20.57 2.57
N GLU A 258 10.45 -21.82 2.65
CA GLU A 258 10.21 -22.71 1.50
C GLU A 258 9.09 -22.20 0.60
N THR A 259 8.07 -21.56 1.17
CA THR A 259 6.96 -20.96 0.39
C THR A 259 7.33 -19.57 -0.15
N TYR A 260 8.06 -18.79 0.64
CA TYR A 260 8.47 -17.44 0.30
C TYR A 260 9.42 -17.43 -0.90
N GLU A 261 10.41 -18.33 -0.90
CA GLU A 261 11.44 -18.37 -1.93
C GLU A 261 10.98 -18.93 -3.28
N GLN A 262 9.81 -19.57 -3.35
CA GLN A 262 9.21 -20.01 -4.62
C GLN A 262 8.99 -18.83 -5.55
N TYR A 263 8.46 -17.73 -5.00
CA TYR A 263 8.29 -16.48 -5.73
C TYR A 263 9.47 -15.53 -5.50
N ARG A 264 9.84 -15.25 -4.25
CA ARG A 264 10.92 -14.33 -3.89
C ARG A 264 12.27 -15.03 -3.92
N ARG A 265 12.67 -15.52 -5.11
CA ARG A 265 13.92 -16.27 -5.31
C ARG A 265 15.12 -15.49 -4.77
N ARG A 266 15.98 -16.20 -4.04
CA ARG A 266 17.16 -15.68 -3.29
C ARG A 266 16.81 -14.83 -2.07
N GLY A 267 15.54 -14.66 -1.76
CA GLY A 267 15.09 -13.95 -0.58
C GLY A 267 15.28 -14.77 0.69
N LYS A 268 15.47 -14.08 1.82
CA LYS A 268 15.58 -14.67 3.16
C LYS A 268 14.53 -14.06 4.07
N LEU A 269 13.49 -14.81 4.38
CA LEU A 269 12.35 -14.34 5.16
C LEU A 269 12.78 -13.83 6.54
N GLU A 270 13.70 -14.53 7.22
CA GLU A 270 14.18 -14.07 8.54
C GLU A 270 14.86 -12.71 8.47
N LYS A 271 15.59 -12.41 7.38
CA LYS A 271 16.23 -11.09 7.19
C LYS A 271 15.18 -9.99 7.02
N VAL A 272 14.10 -10.29 6.31
CA VAL A 272 12.95 -9.35 6.16
C VAL A 272 12.37 -9.03 7.53
N LEU A 273 12.10 -10.06 8.35
CA LEU A 273 11.53 -9.88 9.70
C LEU A 273 12.48 -9.13 10.64
N GLU A 274 13.78 -9.43 10.60
CA GLU A 274 14.81 -8.70 11.34
C GLU A 274 14.86 -7.22 10.96
N ASN A 275 14.80 -6.91 9.66
CA ASN A 275 14.79 -5.54 9.18
C ASN A 275 13.52 -4.79 9.60
N CYS A 276 12.35 -5.45 9.58
CA CYS A 276 11.10 -4.90 10.14
C CYS A 276 11.24 -4.56 11.63
N ARG A 277 11.84 -5.45 12.43
CA ARG A 277 12.12 -5.19 13.86
C ARG A 277 13.05 -3.99 14.02
N THR A 278 14.09 -3.90 13.19
CA THR A 278 15.05 -2.77 13.21
C THR A 278 14.36 -1.43 12.95
N VAL A 279 13.45 -1.36 11.97
CA VAL A 279 12.66 -0.14 11.71
C VAL A 279 11.69 0.16 12.84
N ARG A 280 11.00 -0.84 13.37
CA ARG A 280 10.12 -0.68 14.55
C ARG A 280 10.88 -0.09 15.74
N ASP A 281 12.09 -0.59 16.00
CA ASP A 281 12.91 -0.14 17.12
C ASP A 281 13.42 1.30 16.88
N ALA A 282 13.77 1.66 15.64
CA ALA A 282 14.08 3.03 15.26
C ALA A 282 12.87 3.97 15.44
N LYS A 283 11.65 3.56 15.05
CA LYS A 283 10.41 4.31 15.30
C LYS A 283 10.21 4.58 16.79
N ARG A 284 10.44 3.55 17.64
CA ARG A 284 10.33 3.69 19.10
C ARG A 284 11.36 4.66 19.68
N ARG A 285 12.62 4.56 19.25
CA ARG A 285 13.69 5.48 19.68
C ARG A 285 13.41 6.93 19.30
N LEU A 286 12.90 7.15 18.09
CA LEU A 286 12.61 8.49 17.56
C LEU A 286 11.23 9.02 17.94
N GLY A 287 10.40 8.23 18.63
CA GLY A 287 9.01 8.61 18.96
C GLY A 287 8.12 8.84 17.73
N SER A 288 8.42 8.20 16.61
CA SER A 288 7.72 8.44 15.33
C SER A 288 6.55 7.48 15.12
N ALA A 289 5.40 8.03 14.69
CA ALA A 289 4.26 7.24 14.24
C ALA A 289 4.47 6.64 12.82
N THR A 290 5.33 7.25 12.02
CA THR A 290 5.61 6.90 10.62
C THR A 290 7.04 6.37 10.43
N PRO A 291 7.31 5.56 9.40
CA PRO A 291 6.34 5.00 8.45
C PRO A 291 5.43 3.95 9.09
N ARG A 292 4.21 3.80 8.59
CA ARG A 292 3.38 2.63 8.89
C ARG A 292 3.94 1.43 8.13
N LEU A 293 4.28 0.37 8.85
CA LEU A 293 4.70 -0.89 8.23
C LEU A 293 3.44 -1.64 7.81
N VAL A 294 3.33 -1.95 6.52
CA VAL A 294 2.24 -2.74 5.95
C VAL A 294 2.82 -3.95 5.23
N TRP A 295 2.09 -5.05 5.30
CA TRP A 295 2.42 -6.25 4.55
C TRP A 295 1.75 -6.19 3.17
N GLU A 296 2.49 -6.57 2.14
CA GLU A 296 2.06 -6.62 0.73
C GLU A 296 2.38 -7.98 0.09
#